data_AF-A0A094KBR6-F1
#
_entry.id   AF-A0A094KBR6-F1
#
_cell.length_a   1.000
_cell.length_b   1.000
_cell.length_c   1.000
_cell.angle_alpha   90.00
_cell.angle_beta   90.00
_cell.angle_gamma   90.00
#
_symmetry.space_group_name_H-M   'P 1'
#
loop_
_entity.id
_entity.type
_entity.pdbx_description
1 polymer ?
#
loop_
_entity_poly.entity_id
_entity_poly.type
_entity_poly.pdbx_seq_one_letter_code
_entity_poly.pdbx_strand_id
1 'polypeptide(L)'
;GEQLLYQIPNNRVLTSKLGLLCCLREQERVMKKIRSSNSKNLHQRQNFFFLCVWSCRGARLLKMEEFFPESFRLDLKDERNAFFQLCKEEQIWICKPSYSNQGRGIFLLKNPAAVNTLQAQLHSTEEYLLNKKVSYKVPQARIVQRYIHQPLLLEGKKFDVRSYLLIACTAPYVLFFAQGYVRLTCANYDAASDDLTVHLTNQYIQKKNSLYSQLKDETVWRMEHFNSYVNQKFRKTNGLPKDWVFTVFTVSASKC
;
A
#
# COMPACT_ATOMS: atom_id res chain seq x y z
N GLY A 1 14.66 -37.19 2.18
CA GLY A 1 15.20 -35.95 2.74
C GLY A 1 14.10 -34.91 2.74
N GLU A 2 14.04 -34.07 3.76
CA GLU A 2 13.06 -32.98 3.86
C GLU A 2 13.60 -31.72 3.19
N GLN A 3 12.74 -30.97 2.48
CA GLN A 3 13.10 -29.72 1.80
C GLN A 3 12.32 -28.56 2.42
N LEU A 4 13.01 -27.45 2.70
CA LEU A 4 12.41 -26.21 3.18
C LEU A 4 12.43 -25.15 2.08
N LEU A 5 11.31 -24.45 1.89
CA LEU A 5 11.18 -23.33 0.96
C LEU A 5 11.10 -22.01 1.72
N TYR A 6 11.72 -20.96 1.21
CA TYR A 6 11.72 -19.62 1.81
C TYR A 6 10.52 -18.76 1.36
N GLN A 7 9.57 -19.34 0.61
CA GLN A 7 8.36 -18.67 0.15
C GLN A 7 7.15 -19.56 0.32
N ILE A 8 6.05 -18.97 0.76
CA ILE A 8 4.73 -19.60 0.74
C ILE A 8 4.24 -19.62 -0.72
N PRO A 9 3.70 -20.75 -1.22
CA PRO A 9 3.07 -20.82 -2.53
C PRO A 9 2.02 -19.73 -2.70
N ASN A 10 1.87 -19.20 -3.91
CA ASN A 10 0.91 -18.15 -4.25
C ASN A 10 1.05 -16.82 -3.48
N ASN A 11 2.24 -16.51 -2.93
CA ASN A 11 2.47 -15.24 -2.21
C ASN A 11 2.12 -13.97 -3.00
N ARG A 12 2.07 -14.00 -4.33
CA ARG A 12 1.69 -12.89 -5.22
C ARG A 12 0.30 -12.33 -4.93
N VAL A 13 -0.55 -13.12 -4.30
CA VAL A 13 -1.86 -12.75 -3.76
C VAL A 13 -1.74 -11.56 -2.80
N LEU A 14 -0.66 -11.46 -2.02
CA LEU A 14 -0.41 -10.34 -1.09
C LEU A 14 0.79 -9.46 -1.50
N THR A 15 1.73 -9.99 -2.27
CA THR A 15 2.99 -9.30 -2.61
C THR A 15 2.95 -8.54 -3.94
N SER A 16 1.84 -8.60 -4.68
CA SER A 16 1.59 -7.75 -5.84
C SER A 16 0.55 -6.69 -5.52
N LYS A 17 0.62 -5.52 -6.18
CA LYS A 17 -0.32 -4.42 -5.92
C LYS A 17 -1.76 -4.82 -6.29
N LEU A 18 -1.89 -5.54 -7.39
CA LEU A 18 -3.17 -6.04 -7.89
C LEU A 18 -3.74 -7.13 -6.99
N GLY A 19 -2.90 -8.10 -6.61
CA GLY A 19 -3.27 -9.17 -5.67
C GLY A 19 -3.77 -8.58 -4.36
N LEU A 20 -2.99 -7.67 -3.75
CA LEU A 20 -3.35 -7.03 -2.48
C LEU A 20 -4.69 -6.29 -2.58
N LEU A 21 -4.89 -5.48 -3.63
CA LEU A 21 -6.15 -4.78 -3.87
C LEU A 21 -7.34 -5.74 -3.96
N CYS A 22 -7.20 -6.84 -4.73
CA CYS A 22 -8.25 -7.83 -4.88
C CYS A 22 -8.54 -8.55 -3.55
N CYS A 23 -7.51 -8.92 -2.79
CA CYS A 23 -7.65 -9.58 -1.50
C CYS A 23 -8.39 -8.71 -0.48
N LEU A 24 -8.00 -7.44 -0.37
CA LEU A 24 -8.61 -6.52 0.58
C LEU A 24 -10.09 -6.28 0.26
N ARG A 25 -10.43 -6.11 -1.02
CA ARG A 25 -11.83 -5.96 -1.48
C ARG A 25 -12.65 -7.22 -1.20
N GLU A 26 -12.09 -8.39 -1.47
CA GLU A 26 -12.78 -9.66 -1.20
C GLU A 26 -12.99 -9.87 0.29
N GLN A 27 -11.98 -9.58 1.13
CA GLN A 27 -12.10 -9.60 2.58
C GLN A 27 -13.21 -8.65 3.05
N GLU A 28 -13.25 -7.42 2.56
CA GLU A 28 -14.30 -6.47 2.93
C GLU A 28 -15.70 -6.97 2.55
N ARG A 29 -15.86 -7.51 1.34
CA ARG A 29 -17.12 -8.10 0.85
C ARG A 29 -17.58 -9.26 1.73
N VAL A 30 -16.69 -10.18 2.07
CA VAL A 30 -16.98 -11.33 2.94
C VAL A 30 -17.39 -10.85 4.33
N MET A 31 -16.66 -9.89 4.90
CA MET A 31 -16.96 -9.34 6.23
C MET A 31 -18.30 -8.58 6.27
N LYS A 32 -18.64 -7.84 5.21
CA LYS A 32 -19.97 -7.21 5.05
C LYS A 32 -21.08 -8.26 5.01
N LYS A 33 -20.90 -9.34 4.24
CA LYS A 33 -21.87 -10.45 4.17
C LYS A 33 -22.08 -11.11 5.52
N ILE A 34 -21.02 -11.38 6.28
CA ILE A 34 -21.11 -11.98 7.62
C ILE A 34 -21.91 -11.07 8.57
N ARG A 35 -21.60 -9.77 8.59
CA ARG A 35 -22.35 -8.79 9.42
C ARG A 35 -23.84 -8.77 9.07
N SER A 36 -24.17 -8.84 7.78
CA SER A 36 -25.57 -8.88 7.31
C SER A 36 -26.26 -10.24 7.53
N SER A 37 -25.51 -11.33 7.66
CA SER A 37 -26.07 -12.70 7.77
C SER A 37 -26.25 -13.17 9.22
N ASN A 38 -25.82 -12.38 10.21
CA ASN A 38 -25.94 -12.67 11.64
C ASN A 38 -27.38 -12.59 12.20
N SER A 39 -28.40 -12.91 11.38
CA SER A 39 -29.77 -13.12 11.85
C SER A 39 -30.20 -14.58 11.89
N LYS A 40 -29.68 -15.52 11.09
CA LYS A 40 -30.16 -16.92 11.10
C LYS A 40 -29.08 -17.94 10.69
N ASN A 41 -28.78 -18.89 11.58
CA ASN A 41 -27.99 -20.12 11.39
C ASN A 41 -26.45 -20.01 11.40
N LEU A 42 -25.87 -20.06 12.61
CA LEU A 42 -24.43 -20.09 12.86
C LEU A 42 -23.94 -21.46 13.38
N HIS A 43 -24.40 -22.57 12.80
CA HIS A 43 -23.99 -23.92 13.25
C HIS A 43 -23.25 -24.80 12.24
N GLN A 44 -22.91 -24.32 11.04
CA GLN A 44 -22.34 -25.24 10.03
C GLN A 44 -21.30 -24.64 9.07
N ARG A 45 -20.29 -23.93 9.60
CA ARG A 45 -19.07 -23.60 8.82
C ARG A 45 -17.82 -23.71 9.68
N GLN A 46 -17.33 -24.92 9.83
CA GLN A 46 -16.11 -25.23 10.59
C GLN A 46 -14.84 -25.03 9.75
N ASN A 47 -13.76 -24.65 10.46
CA ASN A 47 -12.34 -24.93 10.21
C ASN A 47 -11.40 -23.88 9.56
N PHE A 48 -11.85 -22.66 9.27
CA PHE A 48 -10.90 -21.52 9.08
C PHE A 48 -11.43 -20.19 9.63
N PHE A 49 -12.76 -20.05 9.70
CA PHE A 49 -13.46 -18.83 10.09
C PHE A 49 -13.48 -18.57 11.61
N PHE A 50 -13.31 -19.60 12.44
CA PHE A 50 -13.40 -19.43 13.89
C PHE A 50 -12.21 -18.66 14.47
N LEU A 51 -10.99 -18.83 13.94
CA LEU A 51 -9.80 -18.18 14.50
C LEU A 51 -9.84 -16.64 14.34
N CYS A 52 -10.26 -16.14 13.18
CA CYS A 52 -10.32 -14.70 12.92
C CYS A 52 -11.46 -14.01 13.69
N VAL A 53 -12.54 -14.74 14.02
CA VAL A 53 -13.70 -14.19 14.75
C VAL A 53 -13.52 -14.32 16.26
N TRP A 54 -12.85 -15.38 16.76
CA TRP A 54 -12.62 -15.55 18.21
C TRP A 54 -11.50 -14.65 18.74
N SER A 55 -10.39 -14.45 18.01
CA SER A 55 -9.31 -13.54 18.45
C SER A 55 -9.69 -12.04 18.39
N CYS A 56 -10.79 -11.67 17.74
CA CYS A 56 -11.22 -10.28 17.58
C CYS A 56 -12.38 -9.88 18.50
N ARG A 57 -12.71 -10.66 19.55
CA ARG A 57 -13.69 -10.26 20.58
C ARG A 57 -13.22 -8.99 21.31
N GLY A 58 -13.50 -7.82 20.74
CA GLY A 58 -13.17 -6.50 21.29
C GLY A 58 -12.45 -5.56 20.32
N ALA A 59 -11.87 -6.06 19.23
CA ALA A 59 -11.16 -5.21 18.26
C ALA A 59 -12.12 -4.74 17.16
N ARG A 60 -12.29 -3.42 17.00
CA ARG A 60 -12.96 -2.82 15.84
C ARG A 60 -12.18 -3.24 14.59
N LEU A 61 -12.77 -4.12 13.77
CA LEU A 61 -12.20 -4.44 12.46
C LEU A 61 -12.24 -3.18 11.59
N LEU A 62 -11.06 -2.72 11.19
CA LEU A 62 -10.92 -1.55 10.32
C LEU A 62 -11.57 -1.82 8.97
N LYS A 63 -12.30 -0.83 8.45
CA LYS A 63 -12.79 -0.86 7.07
C LYS A 63 -11.62 -0.62 6.11
N MET A 64 -11.72 -1.14 4.89
CA MET A 64 -10.63 -0.97 3.90
C MET A 64 -10.33 0.50 3.63
N GLU A 65 -11.37 1.33 3.53
CA GLU A 65 -11.28 2.79 3.33
C GLU A 65 -10.51 3.54 4.44
N GLU A 66 -10.39 2.95 5.64
CA GLU A 66 -9.70 3.58 6.78
C GLU A 66 -8.16 3.45 6.70
N PHE A 67 -7.64 2.47 5.95
CA PHE A 67 -6.19 2.20 5.89
C PHE A 67 -5.64 1.99 4.47
N PHE A 68 -6.49 1.80 3.47
CA PHE A 68 -6.08 1.59 2.09
C PHE A 68 -6.68 2.69 1.20
N PRO A 69 -5.86 3.52 0.55
CA PRO A 69 -6.38 4.59 -0.30
C PRO A 69 -7.23 4.06 -1.46
N GLU A 70 -8.27 4.81 -1.81
CA GLU A 70 -9.16 4.52 -2.94
C GLU A 70 -8.36 4.16 -4.19
N SER A 71 -8.69 3.03 -4.82
CA SER A 71 -7.90 2.46 -5.90
C SER A 71 -8.78 1.82 -6.96
N PHE A 72 -8.35 1.87 -8.21
CA PHE A 72 -9.01 1.29 -9.37
C PHE A 72 -8.03 0.47 -10.21
N ARG A 73 -8.55 -0.58 -10.81
CA ARG A 73 -7.87 -1.42 -11.81
C ARG A 73 -8.05 -0.81 -13.20
N LEU A 74 -6.96 -0.48 -13.88
CA LEU A 74 -7.02 0.08 -15.24
C LEU A 74 -7.16 -1.00 -16.33
N ASP A 75 -6.89 -2.26 -15.97
CA ASP A 75 -7.09 -3.43 -16.85
C ASP A 75 -8.55 -3.86 -16.98
N LEU A 76 -9.43 -3.43 -16.06
CA LEU A 76 -10.86 -3.67 -16.14
C LEU A 76 -11.58 -2.45 -16.72
N LYS A 77 -12.37 -2.65 -17.78
CA LYS A 77 -13.09 -1.56 -18.47
C LYS A 77 -14.01 -0.78 -17.53
N ASP A 78 -14.78 -1.48 -16.71
CA ASP A 78 -15.75 -0.84 -15.80
C ASP A 78 -15.05 0.00 -14.72
N GLU A 79 -13.98 -0.52 -14.12
CA GLU A 79 -13.20 0.24 -13.13
C GLU A 79 -12.45 1.41 -13.75
N ARG A 80 -11.94 1.25 -14.98
CA ARG A 80 -11.31 2.32 -15.75
C ARG A 80 -12.31 3.46 -16.02
N ASN A 81 -13.51 3.13 -16.48
CA ASN A 81 -14.57 4.10 -16.72
C ASN A 81 -14.99 4.80 -15.43
N ALA A 82 -15.18 4.05 -14.34
CA ALA A 82 -15.51 4.59 -13.03
C ALA A 82 -14.42 5.57 -12.53
N PHE A 83 -13.14 5.23 -12.72
CA PHE A 83 -12.03 6.13 -12.38
C PHE A 83 -12.11 7.45 -13.17
N PHE A 84 -12.27 7.39 -14.50
CA PHE A 84 -12.31 8.60 -15.32
C PHE A 84 -13.56 9.46 -15.05
N GLN A 85 -14.68 8.86 -14.65
CA GLN A 85 -15.86 9.61 -14.20
C GLN A 85 -15.65 10.28 -12.83
N LEU A 86 -14.90 9.63 -11.94
CA LEU A 86 -14.65 10.12 -10.58
C LEU A 86 -13.54 11.16 -10.51
N CYS A 87 -12.51 11.04 -11.36
CA CYS A 87 -11.28 11.82 -11.28
C CYS A 87 -11.57 13.31 -11.52
N LYS A 88 -11.46 14.12 -10.46
CA LYS A 88 -11.60 15.58 -10.51
C LYS A 88 -10.24 16.26 -10.70
N GLU A 89 -10.23 17.48 -11.23
CA GLU A 89 -9.01 18.23 -11.57
C GLU A 89 -8.09 18.50 -10.37
N GLU A 90 -8.66 18.70 -9.19
CA GLU A 90 -7.92 19.02 -7.95
C GLU A 90 -7.29 17.79 -7.28
N GLN A 91 -7.58 16.58 -7.75
CA GLN A 91 -7.20 15.35 -7.08
C GLN A 91 -5.93 14.76 -7.69
N ILE A 92 -4.92 14.56 -6.84
CA ILE A 92 -3.72 13.85 -7.26
C ILE A 92 -3.96 12.34 -7.15
N TRP A 93 -3.62 11.63 -8.22
CA TRP A 93 -3.60 10.18 -8.25
C TRP A 93 -2.20 9.65 -8.58
N ILE A 94 -1.89 8.45 -8.10
CA ILE A 94 -0.63 7.77 -8.38
C ILE A 94 -0.91 6.50 -9.16
N CYS A 95 -0.38 6.42 -10.38
CA CYS A 95 -0.48 5.25 -11.22
C CYS A 95 0.72 4.34 -11.01
N LYS A 96 0.48 3.05 -10.76
CA LYS A 96 1.51 2.08 -10.38
C LYS A 96 1.36 0.80 -11.22
N PRO A 97 2.44 0.31 -11.85
CA PRO A 97 2.40 -1.01 -12.48
C PRO A 97 2.29 -2.11 -11.43
N SER A 98 1.44 -3.11 -11.69
CA SER A 98 1.10 -4.16 -10.73
C SER A 98 2.29 -5.04 -10.37
N TYR A 99 3.05 -5.43 -11.39
CA TYR A 99 4.18 -6.35 -11.30
C TYR A 99 5.50 -5.62 -11.55
N SER A 100 5.75 -4.57 -10.76
CA SER A 100 6.97 -3.77 -10.80
C SER A 100 7.41 -3.38 -9.39
N ASN A 101 8.70 -3.15 -9.21
CA ASN A 101 9.34 -2.75 -7.96
C ASN A 101 10.20 -1.48 -8.16
N GLN A 102 10.86 -1.03 -7.09
CA GLN A 102 11.82 0.09 -7.11
C GLN A 102 11.23 1.45 -7.54
N GLY A 103 9.91 1.58 -7.62
CA GLY A 103 9.26 2.80 -8.10
C GLY A 103 9.26 2.93 -9.64
N ARG A 104 9.72 1.92 -10.38
CA ARG A 104 9.78 1.97 -11.85
C ARG A 104 8.38 1.97 -12.46
N GLY A 105 8.17 2.90 -13.39
CA GLY A 105 6.92 3.10 -14.12
C GLY A 105 5.81 3.76 -13.30
N ILE A 106 6.13 4.28 -12.10
CA ILE A 106 5.20 5.09 -11.32
C ILE A 106 5.20 6.52 -11.86
N PHE A 107 4.02 7.10 -11.99
CA PHE A 107 3.82 8.51 -12.31
C PHE A 107 2.60 9.04 -11.57
N LEU A 108 2.53 10.37 -11.43
CA LEU A 108 1.41 11.07 -10.83
C LEU A 108 0.50 11.64 -11.91
N LEU A 109 -0.79 11.62 -11.63
CA LEU A 109 -1.83 12.31 -12.39
C LEU A 109 -2.24 13.51 -11.53
N LYS A 110 -1.72 14.69 -11.88
CA LYS A 110 -1.96 15.93 -11.12
C LYS A 110 -2.85 16.94 -11.84
N ASN A 111 -3.01 16.76 -13.15
CA ASN A 111 -3.72 17.71 -13.99
C ASN A 111 -4.49 16.95 -15.09
N PRO A 112 -5.48 17.61 -15.73
CA PRO A 112 -6.30 16.99 -16.77
C PRO A 112 -5.48 16.48 -17.96
N ALA A 113 -4.41 17.17 -18.35
CA ALA A 113 -3.56 16.74 -19.47
C ALA A 113 -2.92 15.36 -19.22
N ALA A 114 -2.43 15.10 -18.01
CA ALA A 114 -1.87 13.81 -17.62
C ALA A 114 -2.94 12.70 -17.64
N VAL A 115 -4.16 13.01 -17.19
CA VAL A 115 -5.31 12.08 -17.20
C VAL A 115 -5.73 11.75 -18.63
N ASN A 116 -5.87 12.75 -19.49
CA ASN A 116 -6.23 12.59 -20.90
C ASN A 116 -5.17 11.78 -21.65
N THR A 117 -3.89 12.02 -21.37
CA THR A 117 -2.78 11.24 -21.95
C THR A 117 -2.89 9.77 -21.57
N LEU A 118 -3.15 9.48 -20.28
CA LEU A 118 -3.35 8.11 -19.82
C LEU A 118 -4.59 7.47 -20.47
N GLN A 119 -5.69 8.21 -20.60
CA GLN A 119 -6.91 7.72 -21.22
C GLN A 119 -6.68 7.34 -22.69
N ALA A 120 -6.04 8.21 -23.47
CA ALA A 120 -5.69 7.95 -24.87
C ALA A 120 -4.77 6.73 -25.02
N GLN A 121 -3.78 6.56 -24.12
CA GLN A 121 -2.90 5.38 -24.12
C GLN A 121 -3.65 4.08 -23.85
N LEU A 122 -4.66 4.10 -22.96
CA LEU A 122 -5.44 2.91 -22.64
C LEU A 122 -6.39 2.54 -23.80
N HIS A 123 -7.01 3.52 -24.46
CA HIS A 123 -7.88 3.28 -25.61
C HIS A 123 -7.12 2.71 -26.83
N SER A 124 -5.97 3.29 -27.17
CA SER A 124 -5.17 2.78 -28.30
C SER A 124 -4.68 1.35 -28.07
N THR A 125 -4.35 1.03 -26.82
CA THR A 125 -3.96 -0.32 -26.41
C THR A 125 -5.13 -1.30 -26.52
N GLU A 126 -6.33 -0.90 -26.10
CA GLU A 126 -7.55 -1.72 -26.20
C GLU A 126 -7.93 -2.02 -27.66
N GLU A 127 -7.88 -1.00 -28.52
CA GLU A 127 -8.14 -1.15 -29.96
C GLU A 127 -7.13 -2.08 -30.64
N TYR A 128 -5.84 -1.93 -30.31
CA TYR A 128 -4.78 -2.79 -30.84
C TYR A 128 -5.01 -4.27 -30.49
N LEU A 129 -5.43 -4.56 -29.25
CA LEU A 129 -5.68 -5.92 -28.78
C LEU A 129 -6.91 -6.56 -29.44
N LEU A 130 -7.93 -5.77 -29.79
CA LEU A 130 -9.12 -6.24 -30.50
C LEU A 130 -8.82 -6.58 -31.97
N ASN A 131 -7.94 -5.80 -32.61
CA ASN A 131 -7.69 -5.89 -34.05
C ASN A 131 -6.70 -7.00 -34.45
N LYS A 132 -5.83 -7.49 -33.55
CA LYS A 132 -4.91 -8.60 -33.84
C LYS A 132 -5.24 -9.82 -32.99
N LYS A 133 -5.79 -10.87 -33.60
CA LYS A 133 -5.92 -12.23 -33.03
C LYS A 133 -4.54 -12.90 -32.83
N VAL A 134 -3.61 -12.26 -32.11
CA VAL A 134 -2.25 -12.79 -31.89
C VAL A 134 -1.81 -12.59 -30.43
N SER A 135 -1.29 -13.68 -29.87
CA SER A 135 -0.60 -13.77 -28.59
C SER A 135 0.63 -12.85 -28.54
N TYR A 136 1.04 -12.44 -27.33
CA TYR A 136 2.29 -11.71 -26.99
C TYR A 136 2.25 -10.19 -26.87
N LYS A 137 1.45 -9.69 -25.91
CA LYS A 137 1.89 -9.11 -24.62
C LYS A 137 0.67 -8.42 -24.04
N VAL A 138 0.02 -9.05 -23.07
CA VAL A 138 -1.00 -8.38 -22.27
C VAL A 138 -0.35 -7.14 -21.66
N PRO A 139 -0.92 -5.94 -21.86
CA PRO A 139 -0.39 -4.71 -21.28
C PRO A 139 -0.18 -4.91 -19.78
N GLN A 140 0.94 -4.41 -19.26
CA GLN A 140 1.25 -4.56 -17.85
C GLN A 140 0.11 -3.95 -17.04
N ALA A 141 -0.64 -4.79 -16.30
CA ALA A 141 -1.76 -4.34 -15.49
C ALA A 141 -1.31 -3.22 -14.55
N ARG A 142 -2.11 -2.16 -14.46
CA ARG A 142 -1.84 -0.99 -13.63
C ARG A 142 -2.99 -0.76 -12.66
N ILE A 143 -2.64 -0.27 -11.48
CA ILE A 143 -3.61 0.32 -10.56
C ILE A 143 -3.42 1.84 -10.57
N VAL A 144 -4.52 2.57 -10.50
CA VAL A 144 -4.51 3.98 -10.13
C VAL A 144 -5.04 4.09 -8.71
N GLN A 145 -4.37 4.86 -7.86
CA GLN A 145 -4.67 4.95 -6.44
C GLN A 145 -4.64 6.40 -6.01
N ARG A 146 -5.54 6.79 -5.11
CA ARG A 146 -5.59 8.14 -4.55
C ARG A 146 -4.26 8.45 -3.90
N TYR A 147 -3.65 9.56 -4.29
CA TYR A 147 -2.40 9.99 -3.72
C TYR A 147 -2.64 10.68 -2.37
N ILE A 148 -1.86 10.29 -1.36
CA ILE A 148 -1.87 10.96 -0.06
C ILE A 148 -1.05 12.25 -0.21
N HIS A 149 -1.74 13.33 -0.55
CA HIS A 149 -1.14 14.63 -0.86
C HIS A 149 -0.77 15.45 0.38
N GLN A 150 -1.39 15.16 1.53
CA GLN A 150 -1.06 15.71 2.85
C GLN A 150 -0.47 14.62 3.76
N PRO A 151 0.71 14.07 3.45
CA PRO A 151 1.36 13.10 4.32
C PRO A 151 1.87 13.77 5.61
N LEU A 152 2.03 12.99 6.67
CA LEU A 152 2.90 13.40 7.78
C LEU A 152 4.33 13.55 7.25
N LEU A 153 5.00 14.62 7.66
CA LEU A 153 6.37 14.93 7.24
C LEU A 153 7.32 14.84 8.44
N LEU A 154 8.51 14.29 8.21
CA LEU A 154 9.61 14.32 9.18
C LEU A 154 10.63 15.33 8.67
N GLU A 155 10.83 16.42 9.41
CA GLU A 155 11.71 17.53 8.99
C GLU A 155 11.36 18.10 7.62
N GLY A 156 10.05 18.19 7.32
CA GLY A 156 9.55 18.64 6.02
C GLY A 156 9.73 17.61 4.89
N LYS A 157 10.37 16.47 5.12
CA LYS A 157 10.59 15.41 4.13
C LYS A 157 9.48 14.36 4.19
N LYS A 158 9.12 13.80 3.04
CA LYS A 158 8.16 12.70 2.95
C LYS A 158 8.84 11.41 3.38
N PHE A 159 8.11 10.51 4.03
CA PHE A 159 8.66 9.24 4.47
C PHE A 159 7.70 8.07 4.29
N ASP A 160 8.25 6.86 4.36
CA ASP A 160 7.50 5.63 4.58
C ASP A 160 8.19 4.77 5.64
N VAL A 161 7.44 3.88 6.28
CA VAL A 161 8.00 2.92 7.23
C VAL A 161 8.04 1.53 6.60
N ARG A 162 9.21 0.90 6.67
CA ARG A 162 9.39 -0.52 6.38
C ARG A 162 9.33 -1.31 7.68
N SER A 163 8.48 -2.32 7.73
CA SER A 163 8.46 -3.35 8.78
C SER A 163 8.68 -4.73 8.18
N TYR A 164 9.11 -5.67 9.01
CA TYR A 164 9.39 -7.04 8.61
C TYR A 164 8.44 -8.01 9.31
N LEU A 165 7.88 -8.91 8.52
CA LEU A 165 7.01 -9.99 8.97
C LEU A 165 7.56 -11.31 8.43
N LEU A 166 7.73 -12.30 9.30
CA LEU A 166 8.11 -13.66 8.94
C LEU A 166 6.95 -14.59 9.28
N ILE A 167 6.31 -15.16 8.26
CA ILE A 167 5.35 -16.26 8.45
C ILE A 167 6.17 -17.55 8.49
N ALA A 168 6.46 -18.04 9.70
CA ALA A 168 7.26 -19.24 9.90
C ALA A 168 6.46 -20.52 9.62
N CYS A 169 5.15 -20.49 9.87
CA CYS A 169 4.25 -21.59 9.55
C CYS A 169 2.83 -21.05 9.30
N THR A 170 2.06 -21.72 8.45
CA THR A 170 0.65 -21.40 8.17
C THR A 170 -0.33 -22.32 8.90
N ALA A 171 0.14 -23.48 9.37
CA ALA A 171 -0.65 -24.47 10.11
C ALA A 171 0.26 -25.26 11.08
N PRO A 172 0.33 -24.89 12.38
CA PRO A 172 -0.33 -23.73 12.99
C PRO A 172 0.22 -22.41 12.46
N TYR A 173 -0.59 -21.34 12.50
CA TYR A 173 -0.16 -20.02 12.02
C TYR A 173 0.83 -19.39 13.01
N VAL A 174 2.06 -19.16 12.56
CA VAL A 174 3.13 -18.54 13.35
C VAL A 174 3.71 -17.35 12.59
N LEU A 175 3.59 -16.16 13.17
CA LEU A 175 4.05 -14.89 12.60
C LEU A 175 5.01 -14.20 13.56
N PHE A 176 6.22 -13.91 13.10
CA PHE A 176 7.16 -13.05 13.80
C PHE A 176 7.15 -11.65 13.20
N PHE A 177 7.11 -10.64 14.07
CA PHE A 177 7.25 -9.24 13.70
C PHE A 177 8.63 -8.74 14.12
N ALA A 178 9.32 -8.06 13.21
CA ALA A 178 10.52 -7.31 13.51
C ALA A 178 10.32 -5.85 13.10
N GLN A 179 10.74 -4.96 14.01
CA GLN A 179 10.84 -3.54 13.72
C GLN A 179 11.79 -3.35 12.54
N GLY A 180 11.44 -2.44 11.63
CA GLY A 180 12.32 -2.11 10.50
C GLY A 180 12.87 -0.71 10.65
N TYR A 181 12.62 0.14 9.66
CA TYR A 181 13.22 1.47 9.58
C TYR A 181 12.33 2.42 8.78
N VAL A 182 12.60 3.71 8.94
CA VAL A 182 11.93 4.78 8.20
C VAL A 182 12.80 5.19 7.01
N ARG A 183 12.18 5.41 5.85
CA ARG A 183 12.82 5.87 4.62
C ARG A 183 12.31 7.25 4.27
N LEU A 184 13.19 8.21 4.17
CA LEU A 184 12.88 9.61 3.88
C LEU A 184 13.31 9.97 2.45
N THR A 185 12.68 11.00 1.91
CA THR A 185 13.16 11.68 0.70
C THR A 185 14.40 12.54 1.02
N CYS A 186 15.26 12.79 0.03
CA CYS A 186 16.38 13.72 0.17
C CYS A 186 15.89 15.17 0.29
N ALA A 187 14.92 15.54 -0.54
CA ALA A 187 14.34 16.88 -0.60
C ALA A 187 13.10 17.02 0.28
N ASN A 188 12.80 18.27 0.66
CA ASN A 188 11.55 18.63 1.33
C ASN A 188 10.36 18.33 0.42
N TYR A 189 9.28 17.90 1.03
CA TYR A 189 8.05 17.56 0.35
C TYR A 189 7.36 18.82 -0.17
N ASP A 190 7.05 18.79 -1.46
CA ASP A 190 6.17 19.74 -2.12
C ASP A 190 5.16 18.92 -2.94
N ALA A 191 3.87 19.20 -2.74
CA ALA A 191 2.81 18.54 -3.49
C ALA A 191 2.75 19.01 -4.96
N ALA A 192 3.16 20.26 -5.24
CA ALA A 192 3.13 20.84 -6.57
C ALA A 192 4.28 20.34 -7.46
N SER A 193 5.49 20.17 -6.92
CA SER A 193 6.68 19.71 -7.64
C SER A 193 6.47 18.47 -8.52
N ASP A 194 6.80 18.54 -9.81
CA ASP A 194 6.71 17.37 -10.71
C ASP A 194 7.88 16.37 -10.54
N ASP A 195 8.86 16.70 -9.69
CA ASP A 195 9.97 15.79 -9.40
C ASP A 195 9.51 14.59 -8.55
N LEU A 196 9.58 13.40 -9.15
CA LEU A 196 9.27 12.15 -8.45
C LEU A 196 10.19 11.87 -7.25
N THR A 197 11.40 12.45 -7.18
CA THR A 197 12.26 12.27 -5.99
C THR A 197 11.72 12.96 -4.74
N VAL A 198 10.85 13.97 -4.89
CA VAL A 198 10.13 14.62 -3.79
C VAL A 198 8.97 13.76 -3.28
N HIS A 199 8.45 12.86 -4.12
CA HIS A 199 7.23 12.09 -3.84
C HIS A 199 7.46 10.62 -3.50
N LEU A 200 8.54 10.01 -3.99
CA LEU A 200 8.81 8.57 -3.86
C LEU A 200 10.03 8.28 -3.01
N THR A 201 9.83 7.73 -1.83
CA THR A 201 10.85 7.35 -0.83
C THR A 201 11.69 6.11 -1.22
N ASN A 202 11.46 5.53 -2.40
CA ASN A 202 12.24 4.39 -2.88
C ASN A 202 13.71 4.78 -3.07
N GLN A 203 14.65 4.07 -2.42
CA GLN A 203 16.08 4.33 -2.59
C GLN A 203 16.54 4.36 -4.05
N TYR A 204 15.97 3.52 -4.92
CA TYR A 204 16.26 3.54 -6.36
C TYR A 204 15.87 4.88 -7.03
N ILE A 205 14.77 5.50 -6.60
CA ILE A 205 14.36 6.82 -7.08
C ILE A 205 15.20 7.90 -6.41
N GLN A 206 15.45 7.80 -5.10
CA GLN A 206 16.27 8.76 -4.36
C GLN A 206 17.70 8.87 -4.89
N LYS A 207 18.29 7.76 -5.37
CA LYS A 207 19.60 7.76 -6.04
C LYS A 207 19.69 8.66 -7.27
N LYS A 208 18.56 9.07 -7.85
CA LYS A 208 18.52 10.01 -8.98
C LYS A 208 18.60 11.48 -8.54
N ASN A 209 18.36 11.76 -7.27
CA ASN A 209 18.51 13.10 -6.72
C ASN A 209 20.01 13.45 -6.64
N SER A 210 20.37 14.65 -7.09
CA SER A 210 21.77 15.13 -7.13
C SER A 210 22.44 15.16 -5.75
N LEU A 211 21.66 15.37 -4.69
CA LEU A 211 22.16 15.44 -3.31
C LEU A 211 22.25 14.08 -2.62
N TYR A 212 21.86 12.99 -3.29
CA TYR A 212 21.77 11.67 -2.65
C TYR A 212 23.10 11.21 -2.05
N SER A 213 24.22 11.41 -2.74
CA SER A 213 25.53 10.97 -2.24
C SER A 213 25.92 11.62 -0.91
N GLN A 214 25.47 12.84 -0.66
CA GLN A 214 25.73 13.60 0.56
C GLN A 214 24.72 13.23 1.67
N LEU A 215 23.46 12.99 1.30
CA LEU A 215 22.35 12.81 2.25
C LEU A 215 21.97 11.33 2.49
N LYS A 216 22.62 10.36 1.84
CA LYS A 216 22.20 8.94 1.84
C LYS A 216 21.97 8.38 3.24
N ASP A 217 22.81 8.75 4.21
CA ASP A 217 22.77 8.22 5.57
C ASP A 217 21.66 8.90 6.41
N GLU A 218 21.21 10.09 5.99
CA GLU A 218 20.05 10.78 6.57
C GLU A 218 18.71 10.26 6.02
N THR A 219 18.71 9.65 4.83
CA THR A 219 17.48 9.11 4.20
C THR A 219 16.92 7.87 4.90
N VAL A 220 17.61 7.33 5.91
CA VAL A 220 17.20 6.13 6.64
C VAL A 220 17.28 6.39 8.14
N TRP A 221 16.14 6.36 8.83
CA TRP A 221 16.11 6.45 10.28
C TRP A 221 15.83 5.09 10.90
N ARG A 222 16.57 4.77 11.96
CA ARG A 222 16.21 3.67 12.86
C ARG A 222 14.96 4.04 13.66
N MET A 223 14.26 3.04 14.18
CA MET A 223 13.00 3.25 14.90
C MET A 223 13.20 4.05 16.20
N GLU A 224 14.35 3.97 16.84
CA GLU A 224 14.70 4.74 18.05
C GLU A 224 14.79 6.24 17.74
N HIS A 225 15.39 6.59 16.60
CA HIS A 225 15.45 7.98 16.14
C HIS A 225 14.05 8.49 15.81
N PHE A 226 13.27 7.69 15.08
CA PHE A 226 11.88 8.04 14.77
C PHE A 226 11.02 8.24 16.04
N ASN A 227 11.16 7.35 17.03
CA ASN A 227 10.46 7.48 18.31
C ASN A 227 10.86 8.74 19.07
N SER A 228 12.16 9.02 19.13
CA SER A 228 12.69 10.22 19.80
C SER A 228 12.15 11.50 19.15
N TYR A 229 12.14 11.54 17.81
CA TYR A 229 11.59 12.66 17.05
C TYR A 229 10.09 12.85 17.30
N VAL A 230 9.29 11.77 17.24
CA VAL A 230 7.85 11.81 17.50
C VAL A 230 7.55 12.30 18.92
N ASN A 231 8.29 11.79 19.91
CA ASN A 231 8.18 12.23 21.30
C ASN A 231 8.45 13.73 21.46
N GLN A 232 9.43 14.27 20.74
CA GLN A 232 9.84 15.67 20.84
C GLN A 232 8.87 16.61 20.09
N LYS A 233 8.45 16.25 18.86
CA LYS A 233 7.77 17.16 17.94
C LYS A 233 6.26 16.98 17.87
N PHE A 234 5.77 15.74 17.95
CA PHE A 234 4.35 15.43 17.72
C PHE A 234 3.60 15.05 19.00
N ARG A 235 4.30 14.60 20.05
CA ARG A 235 3.63 14.12 21.27
C ARG A 235 2.66 15.14 21.87
N LYS A 236 3.14 16.37 22.14
CA LYS A 236 2.31 17.41 22.74
C LYS A 236 1.29 17.95 21.74
N THR A 237 1.76 18.30 20.53
CA THR A 237 0.95 18.93 19.48
C THR A 237 -0.21 18.04 19.01
N ASN A 238 0.01 16.73 18.92
CA ASN A 238 -0.96 15.76 18.41
C ASN A 238 -1.57 14.88 19.52
N GLY A 239 -1.29 15.16 20.81
CA GLY A 239 -1.83 14.40 21.94
C GLY A 239 -1.43 12.92 21.95
N LEU A 240 -0.24 12.57 21.45
CA LEU A 240 0.21 11.17 21.40
C LEU A 240 0.75 10.71 22.77
N PRO A 241 0.59 9.42 23.12
CA PRO A 241 1.27 8.84 24.27
C PRO A 241 2.80 8.90 24.11
N LYS A 242 3.52 8.84 25.24
CA LYS A 242 4.97 8.70 25.22
C LYS A 242 5.33 7.37 24.54
N ASP A 243 6.36 7.39 23.72
CA ASP A 243 6.86 6.22 23.01
C ASP A 243 5.81 5.59 22.07
N TRP A 244 4.97 6.44 21.47
CA TRP A 244 3.90 6.02 20.55
C TRP A 244 4.39 5.10 19.43
N VAL A 245 5.62 5.32 18.93
CA VAL A 245 6.21 4.48 17.87
C VAL A 245 6.39 3.03 18.33
N PHE A 246 6.75 2.80 19.59
CA PHE A 246 6.99 1.47 20.14
C PHE A 246 5.78 0.85 20.85
N THR A 247 4.71 1.61 21.05
CA THR A 247 3.55 1.17 21.84
C THR A 247 2.28 1.02 21.00
N VAL A 248 1.94 2.04 20.21
CA VAL A 248 0.69 2.10 19.44
C VAL A 248 0.94 1.81 17.97
N PHE A 249 2.03 2.35 17.42
CA PHE A 249 2.35 2.22 16.00
C PHE A 249 2.87 0.83 15.64
N THR A 250 3.63 0.21 16.54
CA THR A 250 4.07 -1.17 16.38
C THR A 250 3.05 -2.11 17.01
N VAL A 251 2.96 -3.32 16.45
CA VAL A 251 2.08 -4.35 17.01
C VAL A 251 2.63 -4.69 18.40
N SER A 252 1.89 -4.36 19.45
CA SER A 252 2.14 -4.95 20.75
C SER A 252 1.92 -6.45 20.60
N ALA A 253 2.93 -7.24 20.93
CA ALA A 253 2.76 -8.69 21.01
C ALA A 253 1.76 -8.96 22.14
N SER A 254 0.48 -8.97 21.82
CA SER A 254 -0.52 -9.67 22.61
C SER A 254 0.02 -11.09 22.71
N LYS A 255 0.41 -11.51 23.91
CA LYS A 255 0.64 -12.93 24.21
C LYS A 255 -0.63 -13.65 23.76
N CYS A 256 -0.55 -14.37 22.64
CA CYS A 256 -1.54 -15.40 22.31
C CYS A 256 -1.32 -16.57 23.26
#